data_AF-A0A4P5Y0F9-F1
#
_entry.id   AF-A0A4P5Y0F9-F1
#
_cell.length_a   1.000
_cell.length_b   1.000
_cell.length_c   1.000
_cell.angle_alpha   90.00
_cell.angle_beta   90.00
_cell.angle_gamma   90.00
#
_symmetry.space_group_name_H-M   'P 1'
#
loop_
_entity.id
_entity.type
_entity.pdbx_description
1 polymer ?
#
loop_
_entity_poly.entity_id
_entity_poly.type
_entity_poly.pdbx_seq_one_letter_code
_entity_poly.pdbx_strand_id
1 'polypeptide(L)'
;MPFADPEKRREYDAEHKRRMRVAEPCPTRLTLPVEFRAKTAADVLALLNEQIETVRQDSSLGSVERAKAVGYLAGIALRAIDAGDVAARVEALESILKSRPKERDAA
;
A
#
# COMPACT_ATOMS: atom_id res chain seq x y z
N MET A 1 9.63 -31.77 -19.45
CA MET A 1 8.99 -30.51 -19.02
C MET A 1 7.57 -30.47 -19.59
N PRO A 2 6.50 -30.44 -18.77
CA PRO A 2 5.10 -30.52 -19.21
C PRO A 2 4.62 -29.36 -20.10
N PHE A 3 5.48 -28.36 -20.33
CA PHE A 3 5.20 -27.19 -21.18
C PHE A 3 5.62 -27.35 -22.66
N ALA A 4 6.12 -28.52 -23.06
CA ALA A 4 6.51 -28.78 -24.45
C ALA A 4 5.31 -29.05 -25.38
N ASP A 5 4.18 -29.48 -24.82
CA ASP A 5 2.97 -29.82 -25.54
C ASP A 5 1.91 -28.71 -25.33
N PRO A 6 1.40 -28.09 -26.42
CA PRO A 6 0.45 -26.98 -26.32
C PRO A 6 -0.89 -27.37 -25.69
N GLU A 7 -1.34 -28.62 -25.78
CA GLU A 7 -2.61 -29.06 -25.21
C GLU A 7 -2.51 -29.21 -23.69
N LYS A 8 -1.43 -29.85 -23.22
CA LYS A 8 -1.15 -30.01 -21.78
C LYS A 8 -0.98 -28.68 -21.06
N ARG A 9 -0.47 -27.66 -21.76
CA ARG A 9 -0.42 -26.28 -21.24
C ARG A 9 -1.81 -25.69 -21.02
N ARG A 10 -2.72 -25.88 -21.98
CA ARG A 10 -4.10 -25.35 -21.87
C ARG A 10 -4.86 -26.02 -20.74
N GLU A 11 -4.71 -27.33 -20.59
CA GLU A 11 -5.31 -28.08 -19.49
C GLU A 11 -4.76 -27.62 -18.14
N TYR A 12 -3.44 -27.47 -18.03
CA TYR A 12 -2.79 -26.94 -16.85
C TYR A 12 -3.29 -25.52 -16.50
N ASP A 13 -3.38 -24.63 -17.48
CA ASP A 13 -3.84 -23.25 -17.27
C ASP A 13 -5.32 -23.21 -16.87
N ALA A 14 -6.16 -24.07 -17.45
CA ALA A 14 -7.58 -24.19 -17.10
C ALA A 14 -7.76 -24.68 -15.67
N GLU A 15 -7.01 -25.72 -15.28
CA GLU A 15 -7.05 -26.28 -13.94
C GLU A 15 -6.47 -25.31 -12.90
N HIS A 16 -5.39 -24.61 -13.24
CA HIS A 16 -4.79 -23.57 -12.40
C HIS A 16 -5.79 -22.42 -12.16
N LYS A 17 -6.47 -21.94 -13.20
CA LYS A 17 -7.53 -20.92 -13.06
C LYS A 17 -8.70 -21.42 -12.23
N ARG A 18 -9.07 -22.70 -12.36
CA ARG A 18 -10.12 -23.32 -11.52
C ARG A 18 -9.71 -23.36 -10.05
N ARG A 19 -8.47 -23.77 -9.76
CA ARG A 19 -7.91 -23.77 -8.41
C ARG A 19 -7.87 -22.36 -7.82
N MET A 20 -7.45 -21.36 -8.59
CA MET A 20 -7.43 -19.96 -8.14
C MET A 20 -8.80 -19.35 -7.85
N ARG A 21 -9.88 -19.83 -8.49
CA ARG A 21 -11.26 -19.37 -8.21
C ARG A 21 -11.84 -19.96 -6.93
N VAL A 22 -11.40 -21.16 -6.56
CA VAL A 22 -11.86 -21.88 -5.36
C VAL A 22 -10.91 -21.65 -4.18
N ALA A 23 -9.68 -21.24 -4.44
CA ALA A 23 -8.73 -20.86 -3.41
C ALA A 23 -9.34 -19.75 -2.55
N GLU A 24 -9.46 -20.02 -1.26
CA GLU A 24 -9.87 -19.02 -0.30
C GLU A 24 -8.93 -17.81 -0.39
N PRO A 25 -9.46 -16.58 -0.35
CA PRO A 25 -8.63 -15.39 -0.23
C PRO A 25 -7.68 -15.57 0.94
N CYS A 26 -6.40 -15.31 0.72
CA CYS A 26 -5.40 -15.36 1.77
C CYS A 26 -5.92 -14.61 3.02
N PRO A 27 -5.91 -15.21 4.22
CA PRO A 27 -6.52 -14.63 5.41
C PRO A 27 -5.87 -13.30 5.85
N THR A 28 -4.70 -12.97 5.31
CA THR A 28 -4.00 -11.69 5.55
C THR A 28 -4.33 -10.61 4.52
N ARG A 29 -5.21 -10.89 3.54
CA ARG A 29 -5.63 -9.90 2.55
C ARG A 29 -6.76 -9.07 3.13
N LEU A 30 -6.40 -7.96 3.77
CA LEU A 30 -7.36 -6.92 4.12
C LEU A 30 -8.06 -6.46 2.83
N THR A 31 -9.33 -6.81 2.68
CA THR A 31 -10.21 -6.21 1.66
C THR A 31 -10.48 -4.78 2.11
N LEU A 32 -9.58 -3.87 1.73
CA LEU A 32 -9.89 -2.46 1.82
C LEU A 32 -11.16 -2.20 0.99
N PRO A 33 -12.16 -1.49 1.53
CA PRO A 33 -13.32 -1.09 0.74
C PRO A 33 -12.85 -0.42 -0.55
N VAL A 34 -13.45 -0.76 -1.69
CA VAL A 34 -13.10 -0.17 -2.99
C VAL A 34 -13.18 1.36 -2.96
N GLU A 35 -13.97 1.92 -2.04
CA GLU A 35 -14.11 3.36 -1.83
C GLU A 35 -12.89 4.00 -1.14
N PHE A 36 -12.14 3.25 -0.32
CA PHE A 36 -10.94 3.77 0.33
C PHE A 36 -9.72 3.58 -0.58
N ARG A 37 -9.58 4.46 -1.56
CA ARG A 37 -8.37 4.57 -2.37
C ARG A 37 -7.51 5.71 -1.84
N ALA A 38 -6.55 5.39 -0.97
CA ALA A 38 -5.59 6.36 -0.47
C ALA A 38 -4.89 7.09 -1.63
N LYS A 39 -4.95 8.43 -1.63
CA LYS A 39 -4.35 9.30 -2.65
C LYS A 39 -3.14 10.03 -2.11
N THR A 40 -3.13 10.31 -0.81
CA THR A 40 -2.11 11.09 -0.12
C THR A 40 -1.49 10.32 1.04
N ALA A 41 -0.34 10.79 1.51
CA ALA A 41 0.25 10.32 2.76
C ALA A 41 -0.71 10.51 3.96
N ALA A 42 -1.50 11.59 3.97
CA ALA A 42 -2.47 11.86 5.02
C ALA A 42 -3.58 10.79 5.07
N ASP A 43 -4.05 10.31 3.92
CA ASP A 43 -5.04 9.22 3.87
C ASP A 43 -4.47 7.94 4.49
N VAL A 44 -3.21 7.62 4.18
CA VAL A 44 -2.52 6.46 4.75
C VAL A 44 -2.37 6.60 6.27
N LEU A 45 -2.01 7.79 6.75
CA LEU A 45 -1.90 8.06 8.19
C LEU A 45 -3.24 7.94 8.92
N ALA A 46 -4.34 8.40 8.31
CA ALA A 46 -5.68 8.24 8.86
C ALA A 46 -6.04 6.76 9.03
N LEU A 47 -5.83 5.94 7.99
CA LEU A 47 -6.06 4.49 8.05
C LEU A 47 -5.18 3.84 9.12
N LEU A 48 -3.89 4.17 9.17
CA LEU A 48 -2.98 3.59 10.17
C LEU A 48 -3.40 3.95 11.60
N ASN A 49 -3.91 5.15 11.84
CA ASN A 49 -4.40 5.56 13.15
C ASN A 49 -5.61 4.73 13.59
N GLU A 50 -6.56 4.45 12.69
CA GLU A 50 -7.70 3.56 12.97
C GLU A 50 -7.23 2.14 13.34
N GLN A 51 -6.25 1.61 12.61
CA GLN A 51 -5.72 0.26 12.87
C GLN A 51 -4.91 0.21 14.17
N ILE A 52 -4.13 1.24 14.49
CA ILE A 52 -3.41 1.34 15.76
C ILE A 52 -4.42 1.34 16.91
N GLU A 53 -5.50 2.10 16.81
CA GLU A 53 -6.50 2.14 17.89
C GLU A 53 -7.23 0.80 18.03
N THR A 54 -7.55 0.13 16.93
CA THR A 54 -8.13 -1.22 16.93
C THR A 54 -7.22 -2.20 17.67
N VAL A 55 -5.92 -2.20 17.37
CA VAL A 55 -4.92 -3.06 18.03
C VAL A 55 -4.75 -2.70 19.51
N ARG A 56 -4.86 -1.40 19.87
CA ARG A 56 -4.76 -0.95 21.26
C ARG A 56 -5.94 -1.39 22.11
N GLN A 57 -7.13 -1.39 21.54
CA GLN A 57 -8.38 -1.75 22.21
C GLN A 57 -8.64 -3.26 22.23
N ASP A 58 -7.94 -4.04 21.40
CA ASP A 58 -8.09 -5.49 21.38
C ASP A 58 -7.58 -6.14 22.68
N SER A 59 -8.53 -6.60 23.50
CA SER A 59 -8.28 -7.28 24.76
C SER A 59 -7.80 -8.73 24.60
N SER A 60 -7.93 -9.32 23.40
CA SER A 60 -7.47 -10.68 23.13
C SER A 60 -5.95 -10.76 22.90
N LEU A 61 -5.32 -9.63 22.54
CA LEU A 61 -3.88 -9.56 22.31
C LEU A 61 -3.06 -9.49 23.61
N GLY A 62 -1.99 -10.29 23.64
CA GLY A 62 -0.96 -10.17 24.67
C GLY A 62 -0.17 -8.87 24.55
N SER A 63 0.46 -8.42 25.64
CA SER A 63 1.22 -7.16 25.67
C SER A 63 2.35 -7.10 24.64
N VAL A 64 3.10 -8.19 24.48
CA VAL A 64 4.22 -8.30 23.53
C VAL A 64 3.72 -8.30 22.09
N GLU A 65 2.63 -9.00 21.81
CA GLU A 65 2.03 -9.06 20.48
C GLU A 65 1.48 -7.70 20.06
N ARG A 66 0.76 -7.04 20.97
CA ARG A 66 0.29 -5.66 20.77
C ARG A 66 1.45 -4.71 20.49
N ALA A 67 2.53 -4.79 21.27
CA ALA A 67 3.70 -3.95 21.07
C ALA A 67 4.37 -4.18 19.70
N LYS A 68 4.47 -5.43 19.24
CA LYS A 68 5.00 -5.75 17.91
C LYS A 68 4.12 -5.19 16.79
N ALA A 69 2.80 -5.39 16.90
CA ALA A 69 1.84 -4.88 15.91
C ALA A 69 1.88 -3.34 15.84
N VAL A 70 1.82 -2.66 16.98
CA VAL A 70 1.91 -1.20 17.05
C VAL A 70 3.27 -0.71 16.53
N GLY A 71 4.38 -1.34 16.92
CA GLY A 71 5.71 -0.98 16.44
C GLY A 71 5.87 -1.11 14.93
N TYR A 72 5.29 -2.17 14.35
CA TYR A 72 5.26 -2.35 12.89
C TYR A 72 4.46 -1.25 12.19
N LEU A 73 3.25 -0.93 12.68
CA LEU A 73 2.42 0.14 12.14
C LEU A 73 3.09 1.52 12.26
N ALA A 74 3.75 1.79 13.39
CA ALA A 74 4.52 3.01 13.60
C ALA A 74 5.67 3.15 12.58
N GLY A 75 6.36 2.04 12.27
CA GLY A 75 7.38 2.03 11.22
C GLY A 75 6.84 2.36 9.83
N ILE A 76 5.62 1.94 9.51
CA ILE A 76 4.95 2.31 8.26
C ILE A 76 4.52 3.79 8.30
N ALA A 77 4.00 4.26 9.43
CA ALA A 77 3.59 5.66 9.59
C ALA A 77 4.75 6.64 9.35
N LEU A 78 5.95 6.32 9.86
CA LEU A 78 7.16 7.12 9.61
C LEU A 78 7.45 7.24 8.11
N ARG A 79 7.36 6.14 7.35
CA ARG A 79 7.57 6.17 5.90
C ARG A 79 6.50 6.98 5.17
N ALA A 80 5.25 6.97 5.64
CA ALA A 80 4.18 7.79 5.08
C ALA A 80 4.44 9.29 5.32
N ILE A 81 4.91 9.66 6.52
CA ILE A 81 5.31 11.04 6.86
C ILE A 81 6.42 11.49 5.91
N ASP A 82 7.50 10.71 5.79
CA ASP A 82 8.62 11.03 4.90
C ASP A 82 8.16 11.24 3.45
N ALA A 83 7.26 10.38 2.96
CA ALA A 83 6.70 10.51 1.61
C ALA A 83 5.88 11.80 1.45
N GLY A 84 5.10 12.18 2.47
CA GLY A 84 4.35 13.44 2.50
C GLY A 84 5.27 14.66 2.47
N ASP A 85 6.34 14.66 3.25
CA ASP A 85 7.33 15.74 3.29
C ASP A 85 8.05 15.90 1.95
N VAL A 86 8.43 14.79 1.32
CA VAL A 86 9.03 14.82 -0.02
C VAL A 86 8.05 15.39 -1.05
N ALA A 87 6.78 14.97 -1.02
CA ALA A 87 5.76 15.50 -1.91
C ALA A 87 5.57 17.02 -1.73
N ALA A 88 5.49 17.50 -0.49
CA ALA A 88 5.36 18.93 -0.18
C ALA A 88 6.57 19.75 -0.67
N ARG A 89 7.79 19.21 -0.51
CA ARG A 89 9.02 19.87 -1.02
C ARG A 89 9.04 19.94 -2.53
N VAL A 90 8.60 18.89 -3.23
CA VAL A 90 8.51 18.89 -4.70
C VAL A 90 7.47 19.91 -5.16
N GLU A 91 6.29 19.93 -4.54
CA GLU A 91 5.25 20.91 -4.86
C GLU A 91 5.73 22.36 -4.67
N ALA A 92 6.45 22.63 -3.58
CA ALA A 92 7.07 23.93 -3.33
C ALA A 92 8.07 24.30 -4.44
N LEU A 93 8.95 23.38 -4.84
CA LEU A 93 9.91 23.62 -5.93
C LEU A 93 9.21 23.87 -7.27
N GLU A 94 8.19 23.08 -7.59
CA GLU A 94 7.40 23.27 -8.80
C GLU A 94 6.71 24.64 -8.83
N SER A 95 6.19 25.10 -7.69
CA SER A 95 5.54 26.42 -7.59
C SER A 95 6.53 27.54 -7.90
N ILE A 96 7.76 27.45 -7.38
CA ILE A 96 8.83 28.42 -7.63
C ILE A 96 9.22 28.39 -9.10
N LEU A 97 9.40 27.21 -9.69
CA LEU A 97 9.77 27.07 -11.11
C LEU A 97 8.68 27.62 -12.04
N LYS A 98 7.40 27.36 -11.75
CA LYS A 98 6.26 27.90 -12.51
C LYS A 98 6.18 29.44 -12.43
N SER A 99 6.64 30.03 -11.33
CA SER A 99 6.64 31.49 -11.13
C SER A 99 7.82 32.23 -11.78
N ARG A 100 8.82 31.50 -12.31
CA ARG A 100 10.00 32.12 -12.94
C ARG A 100 9.66 32.68 -14.34
N PRO A 101 10.14 33.89 -14.70
CA PRO A 101 9.98 34.44 -16.04
C PRO A 101 10.75 33.61 -17.08
N LYS A 102 10.13 33.38 -18.24
CA LYS A 102 10.63 32.54 -19.36
C LYS A 102 11.93 33.03 -20.03
N GLU A 103 12.46 34.19 -19.64
CA GLU A 103 13.65 34.79 -20.28
C GLU A 103 14.95 34.02 -20.06
N ARG A 104 15.01 33.09 -19.09
CA ARG A 104 16.23 32.36 -18.76
C ARG A 104 16.52 31.10 -19.58
N ASP A 105 15.60 30.68 -20.46
CA ASP A 105 15.73 29.45 -21.25
C ASP A 105 16.24 29.69 -22.69
N ALA A 106 16.59 30.94 -23.04
CA ALA A 106 17.02 31.34 -24.39
C ALA A 106 18.52 31.68 -24.51
N ALA A 107 19.36 31.28 -23.54
CA ALA A 107 20.81 31.52 -23.53
C ALA A 107 21.60 30.21 -23.48
#